data_AF-R7YNP1-F1
#
_entry.id   AF-R7YNP1-F1
#
_cell.length_a   1.000
_cell.length_b   1.000
_cell.length_c   1.000
_cell.angle_alpha   90.00
_cell.angle_beta   90.00
_cell.angle_gamma   90.00
#
_symmetry.space_group_name_H-M   'P 1'
#
loop_
_entity.id
_entity.type
_entity.pdbx_description
1 polymer ?
#
loop_
_entity_poly.entity_id
_entity_poly.type
_entity_poly.pdbx_seq_one_letter_code
_entity_poly.pdbx_strand_id
1 'polypeptide(L)'
;MSFIHFLFLALVAIVSTVSAEAVFAHFIVGNVKSYTVDHWKKDIRLAADAGIDGFVLNIATPWDGPIAAQVGNAFQAATDTSPKFKLLFSFDYLGGPGPWPSNDVIEILQGYASHPAHYKHNNKPLVSTFEGVANANDWPTIRASVPGGISFLPDWTSLGPGGFAAHLDKVDGAFSWDMWPEGPNSMSITKDKAWQSTLGSKAYMMGVSPWFFTNLPGYGKAWTWRGDDLWHQRWQQVLEVKPAFVQIVTWNDYGESHYVGPIFDDGVPRGGNTNAHPYVDNMPHDHWRDILPYYIAQYKNGGAPPAISNDKLSYWYRLTPAAAGSTNGVTGNNCAYQRCYSPNEIVQDKVFATALVKSRASLKIQIGSNPPSAFELPGAGVHHFSTPFNGRIGTVTIWIERDSKPVVSSTGKEISARPENGITNFNAWVGGASN
;
A
#
# COMPACT_ATOMS: atom_id res chain seq x y z
N MET A 1 34.44 -64.71 14.29
CA MET A 1 34.85 -63.31 14.01
C MET A 1 33.76 -62.69 13.15
N SER A 2 32.85 -61.91 13.76
CA SER A 2 31.71 -61.29 13.06
C SER A 2 31.90 -59.77 13.09
N PHE A 3 31.94 -59.16 11.92
CA PHE A 3 32.07 -57.72 11.73
C PHE A 3 30.67 -57.09 11.67
N ILE A 4 30.35 -56.23 12.62
CA ILE A 4 29.15 -55.38 12.59
C ILE A 4 29.60 -53.99 12.14
N HIS A 5 29.15 -53.56 10.97
CA HIS A 5 29.24 -52.17 10.50
C HIS A 5 28.06 -51.38 11.07
N PHE A 6 28.32 -50.32 11.83
CA PHE A 6 27.33 -49.29 12.14
C PHE A 6 27.50 -48.11 11.17
N LEU A 7 26.51 -47.91 10.30
CA LEU A 7 26.37 -46.71 9.49
C LEU A 7 25.72 -45.60 10.35
N PHE A 8 26.43 -44.50 10.59
CA PHE A 8 25.82 -43.27 11.13
C PHE A 8 25.23 -42.45 9.98
N LEU A 9 23.90 -42.34 9.92
CA LEU A 9 23.23 -41.36 9.07
C LEU A 9 23.28 -39.99 9.77
N ALA A 10 24.05 -39.05 9.22
CA ALA A 10 23.99 -37.65 9.63
C ALA A 10 22.75 -37.00 9.01
N LEU A 11 21.73 -36.73 9.82
CA LEU A 11 20.56 -35.95 9.42
C LEU A 11 20.97 -34.46 9.39
N VAL A 12 21.29 -33.93 8.21
CA VAL A 12 21.46 -32.48 8.02
C VAL A 12 20.07 -31.87 8.04
N ALA A 13 19.68 -31.30 9.18
CA ALA A 13 18.53 -30.41 9.24
C ALA A 13 18.89 -29.14 8.44
N ILE A 14 18.35 -29.03 7.24
CA ILE A 14 18.29 -27.75 6.53
C ILE A 14 17.35 -26.89 7.36
N VAL A 15 17.92 -26.06 8.23
CA VAL A 15 17.18 -24.95 8.83
C VAL A 15 16.92 -24.00 7.68
N SER A 16 15.77 -24.16 7.01
CA SER A 16 15.18 -23.08 6.24
C SER A 16 14.99 -21.94 7.21
N THR A 17 15.84 -20.92 7.12
CA THR A 17 15.57 -19.64 7.76
C THR A 17 14.27 -19.16 7.14
N VAL A 18 13.16 -19.37 7.84
CA VAL A 18 11.89 -18.73 7.53
C VAL A 18 12.18 -17.25 7.65
N SER A 19 12.38 -16.57 6.50
CA SER A 19 12.34 -15.12 6.46
C SER A 19 10.99 -14.74 7.05
N ALA A 20 10.98 -13.96 8.13
CA ALA A 20 9.74 -13.51 8.72
C ALA A 20 9.08 -12.50 7.76
N GLU A 21 8.26 -13.00 6.85
CA GLU A 21 7.46 -12.21 5.91
C GLU A 21 6.52 -11.31 6.74
N ALA A 22 6.68 -9.99 6.62
CA ALA A 22 5.84 -9.02 7.29
C ALA A 22 5.27 -8.01 6.30
N VAL A 23 4.04 -7.58 6.56
CA VAL A 23 3.33 -6.58 5.75
C VAL A 23 3.09 -5.34 6.60
N PHE A 24 3.54 -4.19 6.11
CA PHE A 24 3.33 -2.91 6.76
C PHE A 24 2.42 -2.01 5.93
N ALA A 25 1.84 -0.99 6.55
CA ALA A 25 1.23 0.12 5.82
C ALA A 25 1.92 1.43 6.15
N HIS A 26 2.23 2.20 5.13
CA HIS A 26 2.85 3.52 5.25
C HIS A 26 1.85 4.52 5.81
N PHE A 27 2.22 5.23 6.86
CA PHE A 27 1.34 6.09 7.64
C PHE A 27 1.93 7.50 7.71
N ILE A 28 1.25 8.47 7.11
CA ILE A 28 1.64 9.88 7.15
C ILE A 28 1.26 10.47 8.51
N VAL A 29 2.23 10.61 9.42
CA VAL A 29 1.99 11.12 10.78
C VAL A 29 1.53 12.58 10.73
N GLY A 30 1.98 13.34 9.73
CA GLY A 30 1.58 14.73 9.51
C GLY A 30 0.07 14.93 9.29
N ASN A 31 -0.65 13.89 8.86
CA ASN A 31 -2.09 13.94 8.60
C ASN A 31 -2.94 13.71 9.86
N VAL A 32 -2.33 13.41 11.01
CA VAL A 32 -3.07 13.01 12.22
C VAL A 32 -2.74 13.85 13.43
N LYS A 33 -2.45 15.15 13.24
CA LYS A 33 -2.08 16.06 14.33
C LYS A 33 -3.08 16.10 15.48
N SER A 34 -4.38 15.93 15.19
CA SER A 34 -5.48 15.87 16.16
C SER A 34 -5.85 14.45 16.63
N TYR A 35 -5.08 13.40 16.28
CA TYR A 35 -5.35 12.06 16.78
C TYR A 35 -5.18 11.97 18.30
N THR A 36 -6.09 11.22 18.92
CA THR A 36 -5.95 10.71 20.27
C THR A 36 -5.32 9.31 20.22
N VAL A 37 -4.91 8.78 21.36
CA VAL A 37 -4.50 7.37 21.46
C VAL A 37 -5.62 6.45 20.97
N ASP A 38 -6.89 6.74 21.24
CA ASP A 38 -8.00 5.89 20.79
C ASP A 38 -8.20 5.89 19.28
N HIS A 39 -7.93 7.00 18.59
CA HIS A 39 -7.89 7.03 17.12
C HIS A 39 -6.80 6.09 16.60
N TRP A 40 -5.59 6.15 17.16
CA TRP A 40 -4.52 5.20 16.83
C TRP A 40 -4.92 3.75 17.11
N LYS A 41 -5.54 3.46 18.27
CA LYS A 41 -6.03 2.12 18.61
C LYS A 41 -7.04 1.61 17.60
N LYS A 42 -7.95 2.46 17.11
CA LYS A 42 -8.91 2.11 16.07
C LYS A 42 -8.22 1.71 14.77
N ASP A 43 -7.28 2.51 14.30
CA ASP A 43 -6.55 2.25 13.06
C ASP A 43 -5.68 0.99 13.16
N ILE A 44 -5.01 0.79 14.31
CA ILE A 44 -4.22 -0.42 14.59
C ILE A 44 -5.10 -1.67 14.54
N ARG A 45 -6.32 -1.64 15.10
CA ARG A 45 -7.26 -2.77 15.02
C ARG A 45 -7.68 -3.03 13.58
N LEU A 46 -8.08 -2.00 12.84
CA LEU A 46 -8.48 -2.15 11.44
C LEU A 46 -7.35 -2.71 10.57
N ALA A 47 -6.11 -2.26 10.78
CA ALA A 47 -4.94 -2.75 10.06
C ALA A 47 -4.64 -4.21 10.44
N ALA A 48 -4.65 -4.54 11.73
CA ALA A 48 -4.45 -5.91 12.20
C ALA A 48 -5.52 -6.87 11.69
N ASP A 49 -6.79 -6.45 11.66
CA ASP A 49 -7.92 -7.22 11.11
C ASP A 49 -7.77 -7.44 9.60
N ALA A 50 -7.13 -6.51 8.89
CA ALA A 50 -6.76 -6.67 7.48
C ALA A 50 -5.54 -7.58 7.26
N GLY A 51 -4.88 -8.03 8.33
CA GLY A 51 -3.67 -8.87 8.29
C GLY A 51 -2.35 -8.10 8.27
N ILE A 52 -2.38 -6.76 8.39
CA ILE A 52 -1.20 -5.90 8.39
C ILE A 52 -0.50 -6.03 9.76
N ASP A 53 0.82 -6.21 9.73
CA ASP A 53 1.66 -6.43 10.91
C ASP A 53 2.10 -5.14 11.61
N GLY A 54 2.06 -4.01 10.90
CA GLY A 54 2.51 -2.76 11.48
C GLY A 54 2.35 -1.54 10.60
N PHE A 55 2.66 -0.38 11.18
CA PHE A 55 2.75 0.88 10.45
C PHE A 55 4.20 1.33 10.25
N VAL A 56 4.46 1.86 9.05
CA VAL A 56 5.68 2.62 8.76
C VAL A 56 5.34 4.09 8.97
N LEU A 57 5.78 4.65 10.09
CA LEU A 57 5.52 6.03 10.48
C LEU A 57 6.39 6.96 9.63
N ASN A 58 5.79 7.55 8.60
CA ASN A 58 6.38 8.65 7.84
C ASN A 58 6.31 9.91 8.68
N ILE A 59 7.49 10.44 9.02
CA ILE A 59 7.65 11.66 9.80
C ILE A 59 8.49 12.67 9.02
N ALA A 60 7.97 13.88 8.92
CA ALA A 60 8.64 15.03 8.34
C ALA A 60 9.33 15.86 9.43
N THR A 61 10.30 16.69 9.03
CA THR A 61 10.93 17.67 9.91
C THR A 61 9.99 18.87 10.18
N PRO A 62 10.25 19.67 11.23
CA PRO A 62 11.14 19.38 12.36
C PRO A 62 10.57 18.34 13.32
N TRP A 63 11.42 17.74 14.16
CA TRP A 63 10.96 16.97 15.31
C TRP A 63 10.38 17.91 16.38
N ASP A 64 9.09 18.22 16.26
CA ASP A 64 8.40 19.20 17.10
C ASP A 64 7.16 18.62 17.79
N GLY A 65 6.53 19.43 18.65
CA GLY A 65 5.43 19.02 19.53
C GLY A 65 4.35 18.15 18.86
N PRO A 66 3.69 18.61 17.78
CA PRO A 66 2.66 17.80 17.11
C PRO A 66 3.16 16.47 16.56
N ILE A 67 4.31 16.43 15.88
CA ILE A 67 4.84 15.18 15.31
C ILE A 67 5.32 14.25 16.43
N ALA A 68 6.08 14.77 17.39
CA ALA A 68 6.60 14.00 18.51
C ALA A 68 5.49 13.43 19.40
N ALA A 69 4.44 14.21 19.67
CA ALA A 69 3.27 13.75 20.41
C ALA A 69 2.55 12.61 19.69
N GLN A 70 2.37 12.72 18.37
CA GLN A 70 1.69 11.65 17.61
C GLN A 70 2.52 10.37 17.52
N VAL A 71 3.84 10.46 17.42
CA VAL A 71 4.71 9.28 17.55
C VAL A 71 4.54 8.64 18.93
N GLY A 72 4.58 9.42 20.00
CA GLY A 72 4.34 8.92 21.37
C GLY A 72 2.99 8.21 21.48
N ASN A 73 1.91 8.83 20.98
CA ASN A 73 0.57 8.25 20.96
C ASN A 73 0.52 6.95 20.16
N ALA A 74 1.19 6.86 19.00
CA ALA A 74 1.23 5.66 18.18
C ALA A 74 1.89 4.49 18.93
N PHE A 75 3.06 4.73 19.54
CA PHE A 75 3.78 3.70 20.31
C PHE A 75 3.01 3.25 21.56
N GLN A 76 2.33 4.17 22.24
CA GLN A 76 1.41 3.85 23.32
C GLN A 76 0.25 2.98 22.82
N ALA A 77 -0.44 3.40 21.75
CA ALA A 77 -1.58 2.68 21.18
C ALA A 77 -1.21 1.28 20.70
N ALA A 78 -0.04 1.10 20.08
CA ALA A 78 0.45 -0.21 19.66
C ALA A 78 0.66 -1.14 20.86
N THR A 79 1.29 -0.63 21.93
CA THR A 79 1.49 -1.39 23.18
C THR A 79 0.17 -1.79 23.82
N ASP A 80 -0.78 -0.86 23.88
CA ASP A 80 -2.08 -1.06 24.52
C ASP A 80 -3.02 -1.98 23.73
N THR A 81 -2.85 -2.09 22.40
CA THR A 81 -3.83 -2.75 21.52
C THR A 81 -3.41 -4.17 21.14
N SER A 82 -2.16 -4.36 20.74
CA SER A 82 -1.69 -5.65 20.26
C SER A 82 -0.18 -5.76 20.40
N PRO A 83 0.33 -6.73 21.19
CA PRO A 83 1.78 -6.92 21.32
C PRO A 83 2.44 -7.37 20.00
N LYS A 84 1.64 -7.84 19.03
CA LYS A 84 2.12 -8.29 17.72
C LYS A 84 2.16 -7.17 16.69
N PHE A 85 1.33 -6.13 16.82
CA PHE A 85 1.34 -5.01 15.89
C PHE A 85 2.55 -4.12 16.18
N LYS A 86 3.33 -3.82 15.14
CA LYS A 86 4.60 -3.10 15.28
C LYS A 86 4.60 -1.77 14.56
N LEU A 87 5.59 -0.96 14.89
CA LEU A 87 5.86 0.33 14.27
C LEU A 87 7.32 0.36 13.81
N LEU A 88 7.61 1.04 12.72
CA LEU A 88 8.96 1.44 12.34
C LEU A 88 8.93 2.86 11.78
N PHE A 89 10.08 3.52 11.76
CA PHE A 89 10.19 4.88 11.22
C PHE A 89 10.53 4.87 9.74
N SER A 90 9.89 5.77 9.00
CA SER A 90 10.36 6.29 7.71
C SER A 90 10.62 7.79 7.89
N PHE A 91 11.89 8.17 7.91
CA PHE A 91 12.27 9.58 7.97
C PHE A 91 12.09 10.20 6.59
N ASP A 92 11.14 11.12 6.46
CA ASP A 92 10.86 11.79 5.21
C ASP A 92 11.84 12.94 4.99
N TYR A 93 12.81 12.74 4.09
CA TYR A 93 13.83 13.74 3.78
C TYR A 93 13.35 14.80 2.78
N LEU A 94 12.17 14.63 2.18
CA LEU A 94 11.53 15.59 1.28
C LEU A 94 10.32 16.28 1.94
N GLY A 95 9.93 15.84 3.13
CA GLY A 95 8.88 16.42 3.95
C GLY A 95 9.39 17.52 4.88
N GLY A 96 8.50 18.46 5.22
CA GLY A 96 8.84 19.55 6.14
C GLY A 96 9.67 20.67 5.51
N PRO A 97 10.32 21.53 6.30
CA PRO A 97 11.13 22.63 5.79
C PRO A 97 12.50 22.22 5.22
N GLY A 98 12.93 20.96 5.40
CA GLY A 98 14.23 20.49 4.91
C GLY A 98 14.55 19.05 5.32
N PRO A 99 15.74 18.54 4.91
CA PRO A 99 16.16 17.19 5.22
C PRO A 99 16.36 17.00 6.74
N TRP A 100 16.23 15.76 7.21
CA TRP A 100 16.45 15.40 8.60
C TRP A 100 17.90 15.67 9.05
N PRO A 101 18.11 16.48 10.10
CA PRO A 101 19.41 16.57 10.77
C PRO A 101 19.76 15.23 11.42
N SER A 102 21.02 14.79 11.28
CA SER A 102 21.44 13.49 11.81
C SER A 102 21.28 13.38 13.33
N ASN A 103 21.50 14.47 14.08
CA ASN A 103 21.31 14.50 15.53
C ASN A 103 19.86 14.22 15.95
N ASP A 104 18.88 14.78 15.23
CA ASP A 104 17.46 14.58 15.53
C ASP A 104 17.06 13.12 15.27
N VAL A 105 17.57 12.53 14.17
CA VAL A 105 17.37 11.10 13.87
C VAL A 105 17.95 10.22 14.98
N ILE A 106 19.15 10.57 15.48
CA ILE A 106 19.80 9.86 16.60
C ILE A 106 18.95 9.96 17.86
N GLU A 107 18.47 11.14 18.22
CA GLU A 107 17.62 11.36 19.40
C GLU A 107 16.36 10.48 19.34
N ILE A 108 15.66 10.51 18.21
CA ILE A 108 14.43 9.72 18.00
C ILE A 108 14.72 8.23 18.12
N LEU A 109 15.77 7.74 17.45
CA LEU A 109 16.12 6.32 17.49
C LEU A 109 16.58 5.89 18.88
N GLN A 110 17.32 6.71 19.62
CA GLN A 110 17.70 6.39 21.00
C GLN A 110 16.47 6.31 21.93
N GLY A 111 15.43 7.12 21.68
CA GLY A 111 14.18 7.06 22.43
C GLY A 111 13.31 5.84 22.13
N TYR A 112 13.28 5.37 20.87
CA TYR A 112 12.28 4.39 20.42
C TYR A 112 12.83 3.06 19.88
N ALA A 113 14.13 2.93 19.59
CA ALA A 113 14.73 1.70 19.03
C ALA A 113 14.54 0.45 19.91
N SER A 114 14.59 0.64 21.22
CA SER A 114 14.44 -0.44 22.21
C SER A 114 12.98 -0.73 22.58
N HIS A 115 12.05 0.12 22.15
CA HIS A 115 10.64 0.03 22.51
C HIS A 115 10.02 -1.30 22.02
N PRO A 116 9.20 -2.00 22.84
CA PRO A 116 8.66 -3.32 22.49
C PRO A 116 7.74 -3.32 21.25
N ALA A 117 7.12 -2.18 20.96
CA ALA A 117 6.32 -1.99 19.74
C ALA A 117 7.16 -1.65 18.49
N HIS A 118 8.47 -1.40 18.60
CA HIS A 118 9.32 -1.19 17.42
C HIS A 118 9.56 -2.53 16.71
N TYR A 119 9.31 -2.61 15.41
CA TYR A 119 9.61 -3.79 14.61
C TYR A 119 11.11 -4.08 14.58
N LYS A 120 11.51 -5.33 14.81
CA LYS A 120 12.91 -5.75 14.75
C LYS A 120 13.12 -6.76 13.64
N HIS A 121 14.07 -6.49 12.76
CA HIS A 121 14.58 -7.41 11.75
C HIS A 121 15.99 -7.86 12.16
N ASN A 122 16.21 -9.18 12.25
CA ASN A 122 17.47 -9.75 12.74
C ASN A 122 17.91 -9.17 14.09
N ASN A 123 16.95 -9.04 15.03
CA ASN A 123 17.11 -8.46 16.37
C ASN A 123 17.51 -6.98 16.41
N LYS A 124 17.51 -6.27 15.27
CA LYS A 124 17.79 -4.83 15.20
C LYS A 124 16.52 -4.05 14.84
N PRO A 125 16.29 -2.85 15.41
CA PRO A 125 15.17 -2.00 15.02
C PRO A 125 15.24 -1.72 13.51
N LEU A 126 14.13 -1.96 12.81
CA LEU A 126 14.02 -1.68 11.39
C LEU A 126 13.74 -0.20 11.18
N VAL A 127 14.51 0.45 10.32
CA VAL A 127 14.40 1.88 10.01
C VAL A 127 14.41 2.06 8.50
N SER A 128 13.64 3.04 8.02
CA SER A 128 13.54 3.41 6.61
C SER A 128 13.61 4.92 6.43
N THR A 129 13.55 5.38 5.19
CA THR A 129 13.43 6.78 4.78
C THR A 129 12.41 6.90 3.67
N PHE A 130 11.96 8.11 3.39
CA PHE A 130 11.49 8.49 2.06
C PHE A 130 12.55 9.42 1.46
N GLU A 131 13.19 8.96 0.38
CA GLU A 131 14.35 9.60 -0.24
C GLU A 131 15.49 9.90 0.76
N GLY A 132 16.32 10.92 0.49
CA GLY A 132 17.42 11.33 1.38
C GLY A 132 18.81 10.81 1.00
N VAL A 133 19.04 10.45 -0.27
CA VAL A 133 20.36 9.99 -0.75
C VAL A 133 21.50 10.96 -0.44
N ALA A 134 21.25 12.27 -0.48
CA ALA A 134 22.26 13.28 -0.14
C ALA A 134 22.79 13.16 1.30
N ASN A 135 22.01 12.52 2.18
CA ASN A 135 22.33 12.26 3.59
C ASN A 135 22.77 10.80 3.83
N ALA A 136 23.02 10.01 2.78
CA ALA A 136 23.42 8.60 2.91
C ALA A 136 24.66 8.40 3.81
N ASN A 137 25.56 9.39 3.86
CA ASN A 137 26.79 9.33 4.66
C ASN A 137 26.58 9.58 6.17
N ASP A 138 25.39 9.99 6.59
CA ASP A 138 25.06 10.16 8.02
C ASP A 138 24.76 8.80 8.69
N TRP A 139 24.28 7.83 7.91
CA TRP A 139 23.75 6.57 8.41
C TRP A 139 24.76 5.65 9.13
N PRO A 140 26.06 5.58 8.76
CA PRO A 140 27.05 4.87 9.57
C PRO A 140 27.14 5.41 11.01
N THR A 141 27.10 6.73 11.19
CA THR A 141 27.12 7.38 12.51
C THR A 141 25.82 7.15 13.26
N ILE A 142 24.68 7.32 12.59
CA ILE A 142 23.34 7.04 13.17
C ILE A 142 23.25 5.58 13.63
N ARG A 143 23.74 4.63 12.83
CA ARG A 143 23.77 3.21 13.18
C ARG A 143 24.64 2.95 14.41
N ALA A 144 25.78 3.60 14.53
CA ALA A 144 26.70 3.43 15.65
C ALA A 144 26.18 4.03 16.97
N SER A 145 25.30 5.02 16.91
CA SER A 145 24.73 5.67 18.11
C SER A 145 23.60 4.87 18.78
N VAL A 146 23.05 3.86 18.09
CA VAL A 146 22.01 2.96 18.61
C VAL A 146 22.67 1.68 19.14
N PRO A 147 22.52 1.33 20.44
CA PRO A 147 23.07 0.09 20.97
C PRO A 147 22.56 -1.15 20.22
N GLY A 148 23.49 -1.98 19.71
CA GLY A 148 23.17 -3.14 18.86
C GLY A 148 22.95 -2.81 17.38
N GLY A 149 22.97 -1.53 17.01
CA GLY A 149 22.76 -1.02 15.65
C GLY A 149 21.31 -1.04 15.21
N ILE A 150 21.09 -0.74 13.92
CA ILE A 150 19.79 -0.75 13.24
C ILE A 150 19.79 -1.76 12.06
N SER A 151 18.62 -2.14 11.57
CA SER A 151 18.43 -2.70 10.22
C SER A 151 17.90 -1.58 9.34
N PHE A 152 18.63 -1.18 8.30
CA PHE A 152 18.30 0.00 7.52
C PHE A 152 17.89 -0.34 6.08
N LEU A 153 16.62 -0.07 5.74
CA LEU A 153 16.00 -0.28 4.44
C LEU A 153 15.45 1.05 3.91
N PRO A 154 16.29 1.97 3.38
CA PRO A 154 15.81 3.23 2.83
C PRO A 154 15.01 3.03 1.55
N ASP A 155 14.13 3.99 1.27
CA ASP A 155 13.68 4.27 -0.09
C ASP A 155 14.58 5.34 -0.72
N TRP A 156 15.39 4.94 -1.68
CA TRP A 156 16.16 5.84 -2.56
C TRP A 156 15.82 5.51 -4.01
N THR A 157 14.52 5.37 -4.30
CA THR A 157 14.03 4.97 -5.63
C THR A 157 14.46 5.95 -6.73
N SER A 158 14.69 7.22 -6.40
CA SER A 158 15.28 8.21 -7.32
C SER A 158 16.61 7.78 -7.98
N LEU A 159 17.39 6.90 -7.34
CA LEU A 159 18.63 6.34 -7.92
C LEU A 159 18.37 5.19 -8.90
N GLY A 160 17.21 4.55 -8.78
CA GLY A 160 16.95 3.22 -9.33
C GLY A 160 17.91 2.13 -8.83
N PRO A 161 17.71 0.87 -9.24
CA PRO A 161 18.56 -0.25 -8.81
C PRO A 161 20.05 -0.08 -9.18
N GLY A 162 20.34 0.57 -10.31
CA GLY A 162 21.72 0.79 -10.77
C GLY A 162 22.49 1.78 -9.91
N GLY A 163 21.91 2.97 -9.65
CA GLY A 163 22.54 3.99 -8.81
C GLY A 163 22.64 3.54 -7.35
N PHE A 164 21.65 2.79 -6.86
CA PHE A 164 21.63 2.27 -5.49
C PHE A 164 22.81 1.34 -5.18
N ALA A 165 23.36 0.64 -6.18
CA ALA A 165 24.48 -0.29 -6.01
C ALA A 165 25.71 0.34 -5.34
N ALA A 166 25.92 1.65 -5.53
CA ALA A 166 27.03 2.40 -4.93
C ALA A 166 26.89 2.63 -3.41
N HIS A 167 25.76 2.26 -2.81
CA HIS A 167 25.46 2.49 -1.39
C HIS A 167 25.19 1.20 -0.59
N LEU A 168 25.44 0.03 -1.18
CA LEU A 168 25.18 -1.28 -0.55
C LEU A 168 25.96 -1.51 0.75
N ASP A 169 27.05 -0.77 0.97
CA ASP A 169 27.87 -0.80 2.18
C ASP A 169 27.18 -0.12 3.38
N LYS A 170 26.18 0.74 3.15
CA LYS A 170 25.50 1.56 4.18
C LYS A 170 24.16 0.97 4.63
N VAL A 171 23.60 0.05 3.85
CA VAL A 171 22.21 -0.42 3.98
C VAL A 171 22.13 -1.94 4.23
N ASP A 172 21.04 -2.38 4.84
CA ASP A 172 20.71 -3.80 5.05
C ASP A 172 19.67 -4.32 4.04
N GLY A 173 19.17 -3.43 3.20
CA GLY A 173 18.16 -3.70 2.19
C GLY A 173 17.69 -2.41 1.52
N ALA A 174 16.60 -2.49 0.76
CA ALA A 174 15.93 -1.32 0.21
C ALA A 174 14.41 -1.50 0.23
N PHE A 175 13.72 -0.38 0.33
CA PHE A 175 12.32 -0.24 -0.03
C PHE A 175 12.25 0.48 -1.40
N SER A 176 11.28 0.10 -2.23
CA SER A 176 11.06 0.77 -3.52
C SER A 176 9.70 1.44 -3.60
N TRP A 177 9.70 2.72 -3.98
CA TRP A 177 8.54 3.54 -4.26
C TRP A 177 8.00 3.40 -5.71
N ASP A 178 8.55 2.47 -6.51
CA ASP A 178 8.12 2.21 -7.89
C ASP A 178 6.94 1.21 -7.95
N MET A 179 5.75 1.62 -7.49
CA MET A 179 4.59 0.72 -7.38
C MET A 179 3.43 0.99 -8.35
N TRP A 180 3.54 2.02 -9.19
CA TRP A 180 2.55 2.34 -10.22
C TRP A 180 3.15 2.21 -11.64
N PRO A 181 2.37 1.75 -12.62
CA PRO A 181 2.84 1.62 -13.99
C PRO A 181 2.98 2.98 -14.68
N GLU A 182 3.89 3.06 -15.66
CA GLU A 182 4.00 4.21 -16.55
C GLU A 182 3.03 4.07 -17.73
N GLY A 183 2.19 5.08 -17.95
CA GLY A 183 1.35 5.18 -19.14
C GLY A 183 0.19 4.17 -19.16
N PRO A 184 -0.29 3.76 -20.35
CA PRO A 184 -1.41 2.83 -20.48
C PRO A 184 -1.02 1.37 -20.20
N ASN A 185 0.17 1.11 -19.66
CA ASN A 185 0.69 -0.23 -19.44
C ASN A 185 0.16 -0.84 -18.13
N SER A 186 0.16 -2.17 -18.05
CA SER A 186 0.00 -2.86 -16.77
C SER A 186 1.30 -2.83 -15.98
N MET A 187 1.21 -2.95 -14.65
CA MET A 187 2.40 -3.05 -13.79
C MET A 187 3.17 -4.35 -14.10
N SER A 188 4.49 -4.29 -14.05
CA SER A 188 5.37 -5.45 -14.26
C SER A 188 6.31 -5.66 -13.07
N ILE A 189 6.84 -6.87 -12.93
CA ILE A 189 7.81 -7.22 -11.87
C ILE A 189 9.27 -6.89 -12.24
N THR A 190 9.51 -6.34 -13.43
CA THR A 190 10.88 -6.14 -13.96
C THR A 190 11.73 -5.28 -13.04
N LYS A 191 11.18 -4.17 -12.54
CA LYS A 191 11.89 -3.29 -11.61
C LYS A 191 12.12 -3.97 -10.25
N ASP A 192 11.15 -4.73 -9.74
CA ASP A 192 11.30 -5.48 -8.49
C ASP A 192 12.44 -6.50 -8.58
N LYS A 193 12.52 -7.23 -9.70
CA LYS A 193 13.60 -8.19 -9.95
C LYS A 193 14.96 -7.50 -10.13
N ALA A 194 14.98 -6.31 -10.72
CA ALA A 194 16.20 -5.49 -10.78
C ALA A 194 16.66 -5.06 -9.38
N TRP A 195 15.74 -4.64 -8.51
CA TRP A 195 16.04 -4.35 -7.10
C TRP A 195 16.58 -5.57 -6.36
N GLN A 196 15.93 -6.74 -6.46
CA GLN A 196 16.42 -7.98 -5.85
C GLN A 196 17.81 -8.36 -6.37
N SER A 197 18.06 -8.19 -7.67
CA SER A 197 19.38 -8.45 -8.29
C SER A 197 20.47 -7.53 -7.72
N THR A 198 20.21 -6.22 -7.63
CA THR A 198 21.15 -5.26 -7.04
C THR A 198 21.43 -5.58 -5.57
N LEU A 199 20.41 -5.95 -4.81
CA LEU A 199 20.51 -6.19 -3.36
C LEU A 199 21.21 -7.51 -3.01
N GLY A 200 21.22 -8.49 -3.93
CA GLY A 200 21.74 -9.82 -3.66
C GLY A 200 20.99 -10.49 -2.52
N SER A 201 21.68 -10.76 -1.40
CA SER A 201 21.09 -11.37 -0.20
C SER A 201 20.43 -10.39 0.77
N LYS A 202 20.54 -9.07 0.51
CA LYS A 202 19.93 -8.04 1.37
C LYS A 202 18.41 -8.01 1.19
N ALA A 203 17.71 -7.52 2.22
CA ALA A 203 16.25 -7.55 2.24
C ALA A 203 15.65 -6.58 1.18
N TYR A 204 14.68 -7.06 0.42
CA TYR A 204 13.89 -6.22 -0.47
C TYR A 204 12.48 -6.04 0.12
N MET A 205 12.08 -4.79 0.33
CA MET A 205 10.71 -4.42 0.70
C MET A 205 10.00 -3.90 -0.55
N MET A 206 8.94 -4.60 -0.95
CA MET A 206 8.18 -4.29 -2.16
C MET A 206 7.03 -3.35 -1.86
N GLY A 207 6.92 -2.26 -2.62
CA GLY A 207 5.78 -1.35 -2.58
C GLY A 207 4.55 -1.91 -3.30
N VAL A 208 3.39 -1.78 -2.66
CA VAL A 208 2.07 -2.16 -3.20
C VAL A 208 1.10 -1.01 -2.93
N SER A 209 0.40 -0.54 -3.96
CA SER A 209 -0.60 0.52 -3.83
C SER A 209 -1.80 0.24 -4.74
N PRO A 210 -3.04 0.57 -4.33
CA PRO A 210 -4.22 0.31 -5.14
C PRO A 210 -4.42 1.34 -6.26
N TRP A 211 -4.07 2.60 -6.02
CA TRP A 211 -4.47 3.73 -6.87
C TRP A 211 -3.46 4.87 -6.74
N PHE A 212 -3.54 5.90 -7.58
CA PHE A 212 -2.88 7.19 -7.34
C PHE A 212 -3.60 8.30 -8.11
N PHE A 213 -3.98 9.36 -7.40
CA PHE A 213 -4.43 10.60 -8.02
C PHE A 213 -4.23 11.77 -7.07
N THR A 214 -3.67 12.87 -7.59
CA THR A 214 -3.54 14.12 -6.85
C THR A 214 -3.82 15.32 -7.76
N ASN A 215 -4.41 16.37 -7.17
CA ASN A 215 -4.54 17.69 -7.76
C ASN A 215 -4.31 18.76 -6.69
N LEU A 216 -3.04 18.94 -6.31
CA LEU A 216 -2.55 19.87 -5.30
C LEU A 216 -1.48 20.79 -5.93
N PRO A 217 -1.89 21.76 -6.77
CA PRO A 217 -0.96 22.64 -7.50
C PRO A 217 -0.05 23.45 -6.58
N GLY A 218 -0.46 23.73 -5.33
CA GLY A 218 0.37 24.38 -4.31
C GLY A 218 1.60 23.56 -3.90
N TYR A 219 1.60 22.26 -4.17
CA TYR A 219 2.75 21.36 -4.02
C TYR A 219 3.39 20.99 -5.36
N GLY A 220 2.98 21.63 -6.46
CA GLY A 220 3.41 21.27 -7.81
C GLY A 220 2.90 19.88 -8.25
N LYS A 221 1.81 19.38 -7.64
CA LYS A 221 1.28 18.05 -7.91
C LYS A 221 -0.05 18.08 -8.64
N ALA A 222 -0.11 17.48 -9.82
CA ALA A 222 -1.34 17.33 -10.60
C ALA A 222 -1.19 16.17 -11.60
N TRP A 223 -1.33 14.93 -11.12
CA TRP A 223 -1.23 13.76 -11.99
C TRP A 223 -1.97 12.54 -11.43
N THR A 224 -2.15 11.54 -12.29
CA THR A 224 -2.62 10.20 -11.93
C THR A 224 -1.75 9.15 -12.59
N TRP A 225 -1.58 8.00 -11.93
CA TRP A 225 -1.08 6.78 -12.57
C TRP A 225 -2.21 5.78 -12.70
N ARG A 226 -2.06 4.83 -13.63
CA ARG A 226 -3.08 3.81 -13.89
C ARG A 226 -3.20 2.85 -12.68
N GLY A 227 -4.30 2.97 -11.93
CA GLY A 227 -4.64 2.09 -10.81
C GLY A 227 -5.63 0.96 -11.13
N ASP A 228 -6.29 1.03 -12.29
CA ASP A 228 -7.29 0.09 -12.84
C ASP A 228 -7.32 -1.33 -12.21
N ASP A 229 -6.53 -2.26 -12.73
CA ASP A 229 -6.42 -3.64 -12.24
C ASP A 229 -5.31 -3.82 -11.19
N LEU A 230 -4.64 -2.71 -10.81
CA LEU A 230 -3.34 -2.71 -10.13
C LEU A 230 -3.40 -3.43 -8.79
N TRP A 231 -4.43 -3.19 -7.99
CA TRP A 231 -4.52 -3.77 -6.65
C TRP A 231 -4.50 -5.30 -6.67
N HIS A 232 -5.33 -5.93 -7.51
CA HIS A 232 -5.32 -7.38 -7.67
C HIS A 232 -4.00 -7.88 -8.26
N GLN A 233 -3.55 -7.27 -9.37
CA GLN A 233 -2.34 -7.70 -10.08
C GLN A 233 -1.10 -7.63 -9.18
N ARG A 234 -0.97 -6.56 -8.40
CA ARG A 234 0.21 -6.35 -7.56
C ARG A 234 0.31 -7.37 -6.43
N TRP A 235 -0.82 -7.79 -5.85
CA TRP A 235 -0.83 -8.88 -4.86
C TRP A 235 -0.50 -10.24 -5.47
N GLN A 236 -0.85 -10.50 -6.74
CA GLN A 236 -0.35 -11.70 -7.43
C GLN A 236 1.17 -11.63 -7.65
N GLN A 237 1.66 -10.46 -8.06
CA GLN A 237 3.09 -10.22 -8.27
C GLN A 237 3.91 -10.35 -6.99
N VAL A 238 3.36 -10.03 -5.81
CA VAL A 238 4.03 -10.30 -4.52
C VAL A 238 4.42 -11.78 -4.38
N LEU A 239 3.57 -12.71 -4.84
CA LEU A 239 3.83 -14.16 -4.78
C LEU A 239 4.93 -14.61 -5.75
N GLU A 240 5.11 -13.87 -6.86
CA GLU A 240 6.16 -14.11 -7.85
C GLU A 240 7.49 -13.46 -7.46
N VAL A 241 7.42 -12.26 -6.89
CA VAL A 241 8.59 -11.50 -6.44
C VAL A 241 9.18 -12.14 -5.19
N LYS A 242 8.33 -12.59 -4.26
CA LYS A 242 8.71 -13.12 -2.94
C LYS A 242 9.64 -12.16 -2.18
N PRO A 243 9.20 -10.91 -1.94
CA PRO A 243 10.00 -9.95 -1.21
C PRO A 243 10.14 -10.35 0.26
N ALA A 244 11.15 -9.81 0.95
CA ALA A 244 11.31 -10.03 2.39
C ALA A 244 10.19 -9.35 3.19
N PHE A 245 9.73 -8.20 2.70
CA PHE A 245 8.64 -7.42 3.28
C PHE A 245 7.75 -6.84 2.19
N VAL A 246 6.50 -6.53 2.54
CA VAL A 246 5.60 -5.73 1.71
C VAL A 246 5.24 -4.46 2.47
N GLN A 247 5.23 -3.32 1.78
CA GLN A 247 4.71 -2.08 2.31
C GLN A 247 3.55 -1.58 1.44
N ILE A 248 2.38 -1.50 2.05
CA ILE A 248 1.18 -0.89 1.46
C ILE A 248 1.33 0.63 1.52
N VAL A 249 1.22 1.29 0.39
CA VAL A 249 1.31 2.75 0.24
C VAL A 249 -0.07 3.24 -0.22
N THR A 250 -0.91 3.78 0.65
CA THR A 250 -0.67 4.14 2.08
C THR A 250 -1.87 3.76 2.95
N TRP A 251 -1.74 3.95 4.26
CA TRP A 251 -2.85 3.91 5.19
C TRP A 251 -3.72 5.17 5.10
N ASN A 252 -3.13 6.37 5.04
CA ASN A 252 -3.86 7.64 5.24
C ASN A 252 -3.36 8.83 4.40
N ASP A 253 -2.76 8.60 3.24
CA ASP A 253 -2.42 9.70 2.33
C ASP A 253 -3.61 10.07 1.45
N TYR A 254 -4.41 11.00 1.96
CA TYR A 254 -5.64 11.45 1.30
C TYR A 254 -5.36 12.33 0.08
N GLY A 255 -4.31 13.16 0.12
CA GLY A 255 -3.96 14.09 -0.97
C GLY A 255 -3.49 13.39 -2.25
N GLU A 256 -3.04 12.14 -2.14
CA GLU A 256 -2.59 11.32 -3.27
C GLU A 256 -3.54 10.14 -3.58
N SER A 257 -4.68 10.08 -2.88
CA SER A 257 -5.80 9.18 -3.17
C SER A 257 -5.45 7.68 -3.18
N HIS A 258 -4.44 7.27 -2.42
CA HIS A 258 -4.01 5.86 -2.35
C HIS A 258 -4.05 5.27 -0.96
N TYR A 259 -4.75 5.94 -0.06
CA TYR A 259 -5.05 5.45 1.28
C TYR A 259 -5.95 4.20 1.22
N VAL A 260 -5.69 3.23 2.09
CA VAL A 260 -6.56 2.08 2.34
C VAL A 260 -7.20 2.12 3.74
N GLY A 261 -6.86 3.09 4.58
CA GLY A 261 -7.46 3.34 5.89
C GLY A 261 -8.73 4.20 5.80
N PRO A 262 -9.43 4.41 6.93
CA PRO A 262 -10.59 5.29 6.95
C PRO A 262 -10.20 6.75 6.70
N ILE A 263 -11.10 7.51 6.09
CA ILE A 263 -10.92 8.96 5.93
C ILE A 263 -11.02 9.64 7.29
N PHE A 264 -10.02 10.44 7.62
CA PHE A 264 -10.02 11.35 8.76
C PHE A 264 -10.05 12.79 8.24
N ASP A 265 -11.21 13.44 8.39
CA ASP A 265 -11.51 14.74 7.77
C ASP A 265 -10.49 15.84 8.12
N ASP A 266 -10.02 15.89 9.37
CA ASP A 266 -8.98 16.84 9.81
C ASP A 266 -7.63 16.62 9.11
N GLY A 267 -7.38 15.39 8.64
CA GLY A 267 -6.15 15.01 7.96
C GLY A 267 -6.16 15.25 6.45
N VAL A 268 -7.32 15.57 5.87
CA VAL A 268 -7.43 15.88 4.45
C VAL A 268 -6.79 17.25 4.18
N PRO A 269 -5.87 17.38 3.20
CA PRO A 269 -5.24 18.67 2.88
C PRO A 269 -6.26 19.77 2.59
N ARG A 270 -6.05 20.95 3.19
CA ARG A 270 -6.86 22.16 3.04
C ARG A 270 -5.99 23.34 2.63
N GLY A 271 -6.59 24.34 1.98
CA GLY A 271 -5.94 25.57 1.52
C GLY A 271 -6.19 25.88 0.05
N GLY A 272 -6.04 27.14 -0.39
CA GLY A 272 -6.48 27.57 -1.71
C GLY A 272 -5.99 26.71 -2.89
N ASN A 273 -4.70 26.38 -2.89
CA ASN A 273 -4.06 25.53 -3.92
C ASN A 273 -3.65 24.14 -3.41
N THR A 274 -4.11 23.76 -2.21
CA THR A 274 -3.74 22.52 -1.52
C THR A 274 -4.98 21.78 -1.00
N ASN A 275 -6.16 22.08 -1.53
CA ASN A 275 -7.42 21.50 -1.10
C ASN A 275 -7.68 20.15 -1.78
N ALA A 276 -7.69 19.06 -1.00
CA ALA A 276 -7.99 17.72 -1.50
C ALA A 276 -9.48 17.33 -1.39
N HIS A 277 -10.28 18.06 -0.60
CA HIS A 277 -11.71 17.77 -0.41
C HIS A 277 -12.50 17.57 -1.71
N PRO A 278 -12.28 18.35 -2.79
CA PRO A 278 -13.03 18.18 -4.04
C PRO A 278 -12.92 16.79 -4.68
N TYR A 279 -11.90 15.99 -4.33
CA TYR A 279 -11.72 14.63 -4.84
C TYR A 279 -11.63 13.54 -3.78
N VAL A 280 -11.60 13.89 -2.49
CA VAL A 280 -11.55 12.95 -1.36
C VAL A 280 -12.92 12.77 -0.70
N ASP A 281 -13.73 13.83 -0.62
CA ASP A 281 -15.00 13.76 0.09
C ASP A 281 -15.95 12.73 -0.54
N ASN A 282 -16.50 11.86 0.29
CA ASN A 282 -17.39 10.76 -0.13
C ASN A 282 -16.74 9.77 -1.13
N MET A 283 -15.42 9.60 -1.07
CA MET A 283 -14.66 8.61 -1.85
C MET A 283 -14.00 7.57 -0.93
N PRO A 284 -14.78 6.76 -0.18
CA PRO A 284 -14.21 5.77 0.74
C PRO A 284 -13.37 4.72 -0.02
N HIS A 285 -12.28 4.29 0.61
CA HIS A 285 -11.37 3.28 0.09
C HIS A 285 -11.33 2.00 0.94
N ASP A 286 -12.15 1.93 1.99
CA ASP A 286 -12.11 0.91 3.03
C ASP A 286 -12.16 -0.52 2.49
N HIS A 287 -12.97 -0.75 1.46
CA HIS A 287 -13.21 -2.07 0.91
C HIS A 287 -12.04 -2.63 0.10
N TRP A 288 -10.97 -1.87 -0.16
CA TRP A 288 -9.71 -2.45 -0.62
C TRP A 288 -9.06 -3.34 0.44
N ARG A 289 -9.41 -3.18 1.73
CA ARG A 289 -8.93 -4.04 2.82
C ARG A 289 -9.64 -5.39 2.89
N ASP A 290 -10.83 -5.55 2.33
CA ASP A 290 -11.68 -6.73 2.57
C ASP A 290 -11.01 -8.05 2.20
N ILE A 291 -10.21 -8.04 1.13
CA ILE A 291 -9.51 -9.21 0.58
C ILE A 291 -8.06 -9.32 1.09
N LEU A 292 -7.51 -8.26 1.68
CA LEU A 292 -6.13 -8.26 2.21
C LEU A 292 -5.82 -9.42 3.15
N PRO A 293 -6.71 -9.85 4.08
CA PRO A 293 -6.43 -10.99 4.93
C PRO A 293 -6.08 -12.26 4.15
N TYR A 294 -6.72 -12.49 3.00
CA TYR A 294 -6.43 -13.63 2.14
C TYR A 294 -5.08 -13.48 1.45
N TYR A 295 -4.82 -12.35 0.80
CA TYR A 295 -3.56 -12.13 0.08
C TYR A 295 -2.36 -12.13 1.01
N ILE A 296 -2.47 -11.47 2.16
CA ILE A 296 -1.39 -11.39 3.14
C ILE A 296 -1.12 -12.76 3.75
N ALA A 297 -2.16 -13.51 4.12
CA ALA A 297 -1.98 -14.86 4.64
C ALA A 297 -1.38 -15.81 3.58
N GLN A 298 -1.79 -15.68 2.31
CA GLN A 298 -1.19 -16.44 1.22
C GLN A 298 0.29 -16.11 1.02
N TYR A 299 0.64 -14.81 1.03
CA TYR A 299 2.03 -14.36 0.97
C TYR A 299 2.85 -14.96 2.11
N LYS A 300 2.42 -14.76 3.36
CA LYS A 300 3.11 -15.21 4.58
C LYS A 300 3.20 -16.73 4.73
N ASN A 301 2.49 -17.48 3.89
CA ASN A 301 2.50 -18.94 3.83
C ASN A 301 3.23 -19.45 2.58
N GLY A 302 4.18 -18.68 2.05
CA GLY A 302 4.99 -19.06 0.89
C GLY A 302 4.19 -19.25 -0.40
N GLY A 303 3.01 -18.62 -0.52
CA GLY A 303 2.11 -18.71 -1.66
C GLY A 303 0.99 -19.74 -1.54
N ALA A 304 1.00 -20.56 -0.48
CA ALA A 304 -0.08 -21.53 -0.27
C ALA A 304 -1.38 -20.82 0.18
N PRO A 305 -2.49 -20.98 -0.56
CA PRO A 305 -3.72 -20.24 -0.29
C PRO A 305 -4.34 -20.65 1.05
N PRO A 306 -4.78 -19.69 1.89
CA PRO A 306 -5.50 -20.00 3.12
C PRO A 306 -6.92 -20.48 2.83
N ALA A 307 -7.57 -21.08 3.83
CA ALA A 307 -8.96 -21.48 3.72
C ALA A 307 -9.89 -20.25 3.57
N ILE A 308 -10.91 -20.37 2.71
CA ILE A 308 -11.89 -19.31 2.46
C ILE A 308 -13.17 -19.66 3.22
N SER A 309 -13.45 -18.89 4.28
CA SER A 309 -14.64 -19.12 5.11
C SER A 309 -15.89 -18.44 4.52
N ASN A 310 -15.72 -17.21 4.04
CA ASN A 310 -16.81 -16.36 3.55
C ASN A 310 -16.52 -15.88 2.14
N ASP A 311 -17.58 -15.66 1.38
CA ASP A 311 -17.47 -14.97 0.10
C ASP A 311 -17.31 -13.48 0.37
N LYS A 312 -16.38 -12.83 -0.32
CA LYS A 312 -16.13 -11.39 -0.22
C LYS A 312 -16.08 -10.76 -1.59
N LEU A 313 -16.51 -9.51 -1.66
CA LEU A 313 -16.51 -8.68 -2.84
C LEU A 313 -15.84 -7.35 -2.51
N SER A 314 -14.91 -6.91 -3.36
CA SER A 314 -14.32 -5.57 -3.34
C SER A 314 -14.33 -5.02 -4.77
N TYR A 315 -14.78 -3.80 -4.97
CA TYR A 315 -14.92 -3.20 -6.30
C TYR A 315 -14.68 -1.71 -6.28
N TRP A 316 -14.22 -1.17 -7.40
CA TRP A 316 -13.89 0.25 -7.53
C TRP A 316 -14.06 0.77 -8.95
N TYR A 317 -14.31 2.07 -9.05
CA TYR A 317 -14.48 2.81 -10.31
C TYR A 317 -14.45 4.31 -10.07
N ARG A 318 -14.19 5.08 -11.13
CA ARG A 318 -14.44 6.53 -11.13
C ARG A 318 -15.93 6.81 -11.29
N LEU A 319 -16.41 7.87 -10.66
CA LEU A 319 -17.83 8.25 -10.71
C LEU A 319 -18.27 8.91 -12.02
N THR A 320 -17.32 9.22 -12.91
CA THR A 320 -17.57 9.76 -14.25
C THR A 320 -16.57 9.18 -15.24
N PRO A 321 -16.89 9.12 -16.54
CA PRO A 321 -15.90 8.84 -17.58
C PRO A 321 -14.70 9.77 -17.48
N ALA A 322 -13.50 9.30 -17.84
CA ALA A 322 -12.27 10.09 -17.77
C ALA A 322 -12.38 11.42 -18.57
N ALA A 323 -12.96 11.33 -19.77
CA ALA A 323 -13.15 12.48 -20.66
C ALA A 323 -14.43 13.31 -20.38
N ALA A 324 -15.10 13.11 -19.25
CA ALA A 324 -16.41 13.74 -18.98
C ALA A 324 -16.34 15.24 -18.62
N GLY A 325 -15.21 15.69 -18.09
CA GLY A 325 -14.96 17.08 -17.68
C GLY A 325 -13.53 17.55 -18.00
N SER A 326 -13.19 18.72 -17.48
CA SER A 326 -11.82 19.26 -17.57
C SER A 326 -10.87 18.43 -16.71
N THR A 327 -9.66 18.17 -17.20
CA THR A 327 -8.60 17.55 -16.38
C THR A 327 -8.02 18.53 -15.36
N ASN A 328 -8.29 19.83 -15.49
CA ASN A 328 -7.75 20.88 -14.62
C ASN A 328 -6.22 20.78 -14.44
N GLY A 329 -5.49 20.56 -15.55
CA GLY A 329 -4.03 20.44 -15.54
C GLY A 329 -3.48 19.08 -15.12
N VAL A 330 -4.33 18.13 -14.71
CA VAL A 330 -3.92 16.78 -14.35
C VAL A 330 -3.37 16.06 -15.58
N THR A 331 -2.15 15.52 -15.44
CA THR A 331 -1.49 14.69 -16.44
C THR A 331 -1.62 13.20 -16.12
N GLY A 332 -1.50 12.36 -17.14
CA GLY A 332 -1.17 10.95 -16.94
C GLY A 332 0.33 10.81 -16.71
N ASN A 333 0.71 10.24 -15.56
CA ASN A 333 2.05 10.19 -14.99
C ASN A 333 2.60 11.54 -14.48
N ASN A 334 3.69 11.46 -13.71
CA ASN A 334 4.48 12.64 -13.34
C ASN A 334 5.44 13.01 -14.48
N CYS A 335 5.10 14.07 -15.22
CA CYS A 335 5.84 14.51 -16.40
C CYS A 335 7.22 15.11 -16.10
N ALA A 336 7.59 15.29 -14.83
CA ALA A 336 8.93 15.77 -14.45
C ALA A 336 10.03 14.74 -14.75
N TYR A 337 9.70 13.44 -14.74
CA TYR A 337 10.66 12.36 -14.97
C TYR A 337 10.12 11.18 -15.79
N GLN A 338 8.84 11.17 -16.14
CA GLN A 338 8.23 10.18 -17.02
C GLN A 338 7.69 10.83 -18.28
N ARG A 339 7.38 10.00 -19.29
CA ARG A 339 6.63 10.49 -20.44
C ARG A 339 5.28 11.01 -19.97
N CYS A 340 4.92 12.19 -20.48
CA CYS A 340 3.63 12.80 -20.23
C CYS A 340 2.56 12.15 -21.11
N TYR A 341 1.49 11.68 -20.49
CA TYR A 341 0.30 11.15 -21.17
C TYR A 341 -0.92 12.01 -20.85
N SER A 342 -1.96 11.87 -21.67
CA SER A 342 -3.29 12.30 -21.24
C SER A 342 -3.82 11.34 -20.18
N PRO A 343 -4.45 11.81 -19.08
CA PRO A 343 -5.10 10.90 -18.15
C PRO A 343 -6.16 10.04 -18.85
N ASN A 344 -6.83 10.57 -19.88
CA ASN A 344 -7.83 9.85 -20.67
C ASN A 344 -7.27 8.67 -21.48
N GLU A 345 -5.95 8.63 -21.71
CA GLU A 345 -5.30 7.51 -22.39
C GLU A 345 -4.91 6.38 -21.43
N ILE A 346 -4.70 6.70 -20.15
CA ILE A 346 -4.12 5.76 -19.19
C ILE A 346 -5.16 5.17 -18.23
N VAL A 347 -6.21 5.91 -17.88
CA VAL A 347 -7.25 5.41 -16.97
C VAL A 347 -8.43 4.83 -17.75
N GLN A 348 -8.85 3.62 -17.42
CA GLN A 348 -9.93 2.95 -18.17
C GLN A 348 -11.29 3.20 -17.55
N ASP A 349 -12.29 3.50 -18.38
CA ASP A 349 -13.68 3.70 -17.97
C ASP A 349 -14.37 2.35 -17.74
N LYS A 350 -14.08 1.74 -16.60
CA LYS A 350 -14.56 0.41 -16.20
C LYS A 350 -14.91 0.36 -14.72
N VAL A 351 -15.82 -0.56 -14.39
CA VAL A 351 -16.03 -1.06 -13.03
C VAL A 351 -15.15 -2.28 -12.84
N PHE A 352 -14.22 -2.22 -11.90
CA PHE A 352 -13.31 -3.30 -11.53
C PHE A 352 -13.84 -4.00 -10.29
N ALA A 353 -13.80 -5.33 -10.27
CA ALA A 353 -14.30 -6.13 -9.16
C ALA A 353 -13.41 -7.34 -8.89
N THR A 354 -13.10 -7.56 -7.63
CA THR A 354 -12.40 -8.74 -7.12
C THR A 354 -13.34 -9.50 -6.20
N ALA A 355 -13.57 -10.77 -6.49
CA ALA A 355 -14.38 -11.68 -5.69
C ALA A 355 -13.48 -12.77 -5.07
N LEU A 356 -13.56 -12.94 -3.76
CA LEU A 356 -13.02 -14.09 -3.04
C LEU A 356 -14.18 -15.05 -2.78
N VAL A 357 -14.14 -16.27 -3.29
CA VAL A 357 -15.24 -17.23 -3.15
C VAL A 357 -14.79 -18.57 -2.59
N LYS A 358 -15.65 -19.21 -1.80
CA LYS A 358 -15.37 -20.52 -1.19
C LYS A 358 -15.60 -21.72 -2.13
N SER A 359 -16.30 -21.51 -3.24
CA SER A 359 -16.64 -22.54 -4.23
C SER A 359 -17.07 -21.89 -5.54
N ARG A 360 -17.36 -22.72 -6.56
CA ARG A 360 -17.92 -22.25 -7.83
C ARG A 360 -19.11 -21.29 -7.60
N ALA A 361 -19.12 -20.20 -8.35
CA ALA A 361 -20.16 -19.17 -8.34
C ALA A 361 -20.14 -18.39 -9.67
N SER A 362 -20.95 -17.35 -9.78
CA SER A 362 -20.85 -16.33 -10.82
C SER A 362 -20.78 -14.93 -10.21
N LEU A 363 -20.07 -14.01 -10.86
CA LEU A 363 -20.06 -12.59 -10.52
C LEU A 363 -20.91 -11.83 -11.55
N LYS A 364 -21.77 -10.95 -11.08
CA LYS A 364 -22.60 -10.08 -11.92
C LYS A 364 -22.27 -8.61 -11.63
N ILE A 365 -22.10 -7.81 -12.68
CA ILE A 365 -21.88 -6.36 -12.58
C ILE A 365 -22.91 -5.65 -13.45
N GLN A 366 -23.74 -4.83 -12.82
CA GLN A 366 -24.78 -4.03 -13.48
C GLN A 366 -24.49 -2.54 -13.32
N ILE A 367 -24.67 -1.78 -14.40
CA ILE A 367 -24.55 -0.31 -14.40
C ILE A 367 -25.90 0.26 -14.86
N GLY A 368 -26.57 1.01 -13.99
CA GLY A 368 -27.92 1.52 -14.20
C GLY A 368 -28.92 0.38 -14.40
N SER A 369 -29.85 0.55 -15.34
CA SER A 369 -30.87 -0.44 -15.69
C SER A 369 -30.45 -1.40 -16.80
N ASN A 370 -29.19 -1.37 -17.24
CA ASN A 370 -28.69 -2.24 -18.31
C ASN A 370 -28.64 -3.71 -17.86
N PRO A 371 -28.67 -4.69 -18.79
CA PRO A 371 -28.41 -6.09 -18.44
C PRO A 371 -27.02 -6.25 -17.76
N PRO A 372 -26.91 -7.07 -16.71
CA PRO A 372 -25.64 -7.28 -16.03
C PRO A 372 -24.64 -8.02 -16.92
N SER A 373 -23.37 -7.62 -16.87
CA SER A 373 -22.27 -8.48 -17.30
C SER A 373 -22.14 -9.64 -16.32
N ALA A 374 -21.82 -10.84 -16.83
CA ALA A 374 -21.72 -12.06 -16.05
C ALA A 374 -20.37 -12.75 -16.27
N PHE A 375 -19.77 -13.21 -15.17
CA PHE A 375 -18.47 -13.90 -15.18
C PHE A 375 -18.57 -15.19 -14.37
N GLU A 376 -18.03 -16.28 -14.89
CA GLU A 376 -17.95 -17.55 -14.17
C GLU A 376 -16.77 -17.52 -13.19
N LEU A 377 -17.02 -17.95 -11.95
CA LEU A 377 -16.02 -18.16 -10.91
C LEU A 377 -15.84 -19.68 -10.78
N PRO A 378 -14.83 -20.29 -11.43
CA PRO A 378 -14.79 -21.74 -11.64
C PRO A 378 -14.62 -22.57 -10.36
N GLY A 379 -14.14 -21.96 -9.27
CA GLY A 379 -13.88 -22.65 -8.02
C GLY A 379 -13.46 -21.70 -6.91
N ALA A 380 -13.06 -22.27 -5.78
CA ALA A 380 -12.59 -21.51 -4.64
C ALA A 380 -11.34 -20.68 -5.01
N GLY A 381 -11.26 -19.46 -4.50
CA GLY A 381 -10.12 -18.58 -4.75
C GLY A 381 -10.53 -17.13 -4.99
N VAL A 382 -9.54 -16.34 -5.38
CA VAL A 382 -9.71 -14.94 -5.79
C VAL A 382 -9.88 -14.88 -7.31
N HIS A 383 -10.86 -14.12 -7.77
CA HIS A 383 -11.13 -13.88 -9.17
C HIS A 383 -11.33 -12.39 -9.41
N HIS A 384 -10.79 -11.86 -10.51
CA HIS A 384 -10.82 -10.43 -10.82
C HIS A 384 -11.35 -10.20 -12.23
N PHE A 385 -12.30 -9.28 -12.36
CA PHE A 385 -12.98 -8.95 -13.62
C PHE A 385 -13.26 -7.46 -13.70
N SER A 386 -13.57 -7.00 -14.91
CA SER A 386 -14.05 -5.65 -15.12
C SER A 386 -15.14 -5.57 -16.20
N THR A 387 -16.03 -4.59 -16.05
CA THR A 387 -17.08 -4.26 -17.01
C THR A 387 -16.89 -2.82 -17.48
N PRO A 388 -16.78 -2.56 -18.80
CA PRO A 388 -16.64 -1.20 -19.29
C PRO A 388 -17.93 -0.38 -19.09
N PHE A 389 -17.76 0.92 -18.88
CA PHE A 389 -18.88 1.85 -18.84
C PHE A 389 -19.61 1.81 -20.18
N ASN A 390 -18.89 1.91 -21.32
CA ASN A 390 -19.48 1.89 -22.68
C ASN A 390 -20.70 2.82 -22.81
N GLY A 391 -20.62 4.03 -22.25
CA GLY A 391 -21.71 5.01 -22.23
C GLY A 391 -22.84 4.72 -21.24
N ARG A 392 -22.77 3.63 -20.47
CA ARG A 392 -23.73 3.30 -19.41
C ARG A 392 -23.47 4.19 -18.19
N ILE A 393 -24.55 4.68 -17.61
CA ILE A 393 -24.59 5.54 -16.42
C ILE A 393 -25.60 4.99 -15.41
N GLY A 394 -25.58 5.51 -14.19
CA GLY A 394 -26.48 5.16 -13.10
C GLY A 394 -25.81 4.29 -12.03
N THR A 395 -26.61 3.86 -11.06
CA THR A 395 -26.19 3.04 -9.92
C THR A 395 -25.47 1.77 -10.36
N VAL A 396 -24.35 1.45 -9.69
CA VAL A 396 -23.62 0.20 -9.93
C VAL A 396 -24.05 -0.84 -8.91
N THR A 397 -24.59 -1.97 -9.37
CA THR A 397 -24.96 -3.11 -8.50
C THR A 397 -24.10 -4.31 -8.85
N ILE A 398 -23.50 -4.93 -7.84
CA ILE A 398 -22.59 -6.06 -8.03
C ILE A 398 -22.95 -7.15 -7.04
N TRP A 399 -23.04 -8.39 -7.51
CA TRP A 399 -23.35 -9.52 -6.64
C TRP A 399 -22.65 -10.80 -7.08
N ILE A 400 -22.38 -11.64 -6.09
CA ILE A 400 -21.92 -13.01 -6.27
C ILE A 400 -23.16 -13.90 -6.19
N GLU A 401 -23.32 -14.77 -7.18
CA GLU A 401 -24.45 -15.66 -7.35
C GLU A 401 -24.00 -17.12 -7.24
N ARG A 402 -24.69 -17.91 -6.43
CA ARG A 402 -24.50 -19.36 -6.32
C ARG A 402 -25.86 -20.04 -6.39
N ASP A 403 -25.98 -21.06 -7.23
CA ASP A 403 -27.24 -21.77 -7.46
C ASP A 403 -28.40 -20.81 -7.81
N SER A 404 -28.11 -19.81 -8.66
CA SER A 404 -29.02 -18.75 -9.09
C SER A 404 -29.58 -17.88 -7.96
N LYS A 405 -28.92 -17.84 -6.80
CA LYS A 405 -29.26 -16.97 -5.67
C LYS A 405 -28.10 -16.03 -5.35
N PRO A 406 -28.35 -14.73 -5.14
CA PRO A 406 -27.35 -13.83 -4.59
C PRO A 406 -26.91 -14.30 -3.20
N VAL A 407 -25.60 -14.49 -3.02
CA VAL A 407 -25.00 -14.86 -1.72
C VAL A 407 -24.23 -13.71 -1.08
N VAL A 408 -23.80 -12.74 -1.89
CA VAL A 408 -23.21 -11.45 -1.50
C VAL A 408 -23.70 -10.42 -2.51
N SER A 409 -24.15 -9.25 -2.07
CA SER A 409 -24.60 -8.17 -2.95
C SER A 409 -24.18 -6.83 -2.38
N SER A 410 -23.84 -5.89 -3.25
CA SER A 410 -23.51 -4.52 -2.90
C SER A 410 -23.98 -3.55 -3.98
N THR A 411 -24.39 -2.37 -3.52
CA THR A 411 -24.81 -1.26 -4.38
C THR A 411 -23.86 -0.09 -4.15
N GLY A 412 -23.14 0.32 -5.19
CA GLY A 412 -22.23 1.45 -5.16
C GLY A 412 -22.87 2.77 -5.62
N LYS A 413 -22.08 3.84 -5.58
CA LYS A 413 -22.48 5.16 -6.05
C LYS A 413 -22.74 5.17 -7.56
N GLU A 414 -23.61 6.07 -8.02
CA GLU A 414 -23.91 6.18 -9.45
C GLU A 414 -22.71 6.65 -10.28
N ILE A 415 -22.62 6.14 -11.51
CA ILE A 415 -21.76 6.70 -12.55
C ILE A 415 -22.56 7.79 -13.26
N SER A 416 -22.06 9.01 -13.23
CA SER A 416 -22.67 10.17 -13.88
C SER A 416 -22.03 10.46 -15.23
N ALA A 417 -22.81 11.04 -16.16
CA ALA A 417 -22.30 11.41 -17.48
C ALA A 417 -21.28 12.57 -17.42
N ARG A 418 -21.37 13.42 -16.40
CA ARG A 418 -20.50 14.59 -16.18
C ARG A 418 -20.24 14.82 -14.69
N PRO A 419 -19.09 15.38 -14.32
CA PRO A 419 -18.83 15.82 -12.95
C PRO A 419 -19.64 17.08 -12.62
N GLU A 420 -20.09 17.20 -11.38
CA GLU A 420 -20.96 18.30 -10.92
C GLU A 420 -20.30 19.68 -11.07
N ASN A 421 -19.00 19.78 -10.79
CA ASN A 421 -18.23 21.01 -10.88
C ASN A 421 -17.50 21.19 -12.23
N GLY A 422 -17.76 20.32 -13.22
CA GLY A 422 -17.10 20.35 -14.53
C GLY A 422 -15.64 19.87 -14.55
N ILE A 423 -15.06 19.47 -13.41
CA ILE A 423 -13.70 18.94 -13.28
C ILE A 423 -13.77 17.42 -13.08
N THR A 424 -13.05 16.66 -13.90
CA THR A 424 -12.97 15.21 -13.74
C THR A 424 -12.23 14.86 -12.45
N ASN A 425 -12.88 14.10 -11.57
CA ASN A 425 -12.23 13.44 -10.44
C ASN A 425 -11.65 12.09 -10.89
N PHE A 426 -10.32 11.95 -10.85
CA PHE A 426 -9.64 10.69 -11.20
C PHE A 426 -9.44 9.77 -9.99
N ASN A 427 -9.93 10.14 -8.79
CA ASN A 427 -10.00 9.24 -7.65
C ASN A 427 -11.03 8.12 -7.90
N ALA A 428 -10.84 6.97 -7.26
CA ALA A 428 -11.76 5.85 -7.31
C ALA A 428 -12.72 5.88 -6.11
N TRP A 429 -13.98 5.53 -6.34
CA TRP A 429 -14.90 5.16 -5.26
C TRP A 429 -14.80 3.66 -5.06
N VAL A 430 -14.71 3.19 -3.81
CA VAL A 430 -14.50 1.77 -3.49
C VAL A 430 -15.65 1.26 -2.63
N GLY A 431 -16.23 0.14 -3.04
CA GLY A 431 -17.29 -0.56 -2.32
C GLY A 431 -16.96 -2.04 -2.12
N GLY A 432 -17.74 -2.71 -1.27
CA GLY A 432 -17.56 -4.12 -1.00
C GLY A 432 -18.65 -4.69 -0.12
N ALA A 433 -18.65 -6.01 0.01
CA ALA A 433 -19.58 -6.76 0.84
C ALA A 433 -19.02 -8.15 1.18
N SER A 434 -19.53 -8.77 2.25
CA SER A 434 -19.23 -10.16 2.61
C SER A 434 -20.47 -10.84 3.20
N ASN A 435 -20.44 -12.18 3.24
CA ASN A 435 -21.45 -12.99 3.94
C ASN A 435 -20.92 -13.72 5.17
#